data_AF-A0A830EIX3-F1
#
_entry.id   AF-A0A830EIX3-F1
#
_cell.length_a   1.000
_cell.length_b   1.000
_cell.length_c   1.000
_cell.angle_alpha   90.00
_cell.angle_beta   90.00
_cell.angle_gamma   90.00
#
_symmetry.space_group_name_H-M   'P 1'
#
loop_
_entity.id
_entity.type
_entity.pdbx_description
1 polymer ?
#
loop_
_entity_poly.entity_id
_entity_poly.type
_entity_poly.pdbx_seq_one_letter_code
_entity_poly.pdbx_strand_id
1 'polypeptide(L)' 'MYDSCMQTVLDRIDDKQFDSPDEAQSSIYNTIPVEGVGEPGQSEGEG' A
#
# COMPACT_ATOMS: atom_id res chain seq x y z
N MET A 1 8.04 7.21 12.42
CA MET A 1 8.71 7.42 11.12
C MET A 1 8.22 6.30 10.23
N TYR A 2 7.19 6.55 9.41
CA TYR A 2 6.69 5.53 8.49
C TYR A 2 7.76 5.37 7.40
N ASP A 3 8.57 4.32 7.52
CA ASP A 3 9.45 3.89 6.45
C ASP A 3 8.58 3.18 5.40
N SER A 4 7.77 3.96 4.67
CA SER A 4 7.14 3.46 3.44
C SER A 4 8.17 3.56 2.33
N CYS A 5 9.22 2.75 2.45
CA CYS A 5 10.22 2.61 1.41
C CYS A 5 9.59 1.80 0.27
N MET A 6 9.51 2.39 -0.91
CA MET A 6 8.98 1.73 -2.12
C MET A 6 9.65 0.37 -2.35
N GLN A 7 10.96 0.25 -2.05
CA GLN A 7 11.69 -1.01 -2.15
C GLN A 7 11.05 -2.13 -1.32
N THR A 8 10.62 -1.83 -0.08
CA THR A 8 9.96 -2.80 0.79
C THR A 8 8.62 -3.28 0.24
N VAL A 9 7.88 -2.41 -0.46
CA VAL A 9 6.62 -2.79 -1.12
C VAL A 9 6.91 -3.68 -2.32
N LEU A 10 7.90 -3.34 -3.13
CA LEU A 10 8.30 -4.12 -4.30
C LEU A 10 8.87 -5.50 -3.92
N ASP A 11 9.62 -5.60 -2.81
CA ASP A 11 10.18 -6.87 -2.32
C ASP A 11 9.11 -7.90 -1.90
N ARG A 12 7.87 -7.46 -1.70
CA ARG A 12 6.74 -8.33 -1.33
C ARG A 12 5.92 -8.80 -2.53
N ILE A 13 6.18 -8.25 -3.72
CA ILE A 13 5.51 -8.63 -4.96
C ILE A 13 6.33 -9.74 -5.61
N ASP A 14 5.73 -10.91 -5.83
CA ASP A 14 6.39 -12.05 -6.47
C ASP A 14 6.45 -11.88 -8.00
N ASP A 15 5.54 -11.07 -8.55
CA ASP A 15 5.45 -10.77 -9.98
C ASP A 15 6.71 -10.08 -10.48
N LYS A 16 7.34 -10.67 -11.51
CA LYS A 16 8.55 -10.11 -12.14
C LYS A 16 8.24 -9.25 -13.37
N GLN A 17 7.04 -9.39 -13.93
CA GLN A 17 6.53 -8.67 -15.09
C GLN A 17 5.02 -8.54 -14.96
N PHE A 18 4.48 -7.48 -15.54
CA PHE A 18 3.04 -7.23 -15.63
C PHE A 18 2.66 -7.06 -17.10
N ASP A 19 1.50 -7.58 -17.47
CA ASP A 19 0.98 -7.49 -18.83
C ASP A 19 0.37 -6.12 -19.13
N SER A 20 0.06 -5.34 -18.07
CA SER A 20 -0.50 -4.00 -18.20
C SER A 20 -0.17 -3.07 -17.01
N PRO A 21 -0.26 -1.74 -17.21
CA PRO A 21 -0.13 -0.78 -16.11
C PRO A 21 -1.17 -0.97 -14.99
N ASP A 22 -2.42 -1.31 -15.35
CA ASP A 22 -3.51 -1.53 -14.39
C ASP A 22 -3.25 -2.73 -13.47
N GLU A 23 -2.66 -3.78 -14.02
CA GLU A 23 -2.26 -4.97 -13.27
C GLU A 23 -1.13 -4.65 -12.29
N ALA A 24 -0.09 -3.96 -12.76
CA ALA A 24 1.01 -3.51 -11.90
C ALA A 24 0.50 -2.63 -10.75
N GLN A 25 -0.39 -1.70 -11.08
CA GLN A 25 -1.03 -0.81 -10.11
C GLN A 25 -1.79 -1.61 -9.05
N SER A 26 -2.60 -2.58 -9.48
CA SER A 26 -3.38 -3.43 -8.58
C SER A 26 -2.49 -4.27 -7.66
N SER A 27 -1.43 -4.89 -8.20
CA SER A 27 -0.47 -5.70 -7.43
C SER A 27 0.24 -4.86 -6.36
N ILE A 28 0.66 -3.64 -6.72
CA ILE A 28 1.27 -2.70 -5.77
C ILE A 28 0.30 -2.31 -4.65
N TYR A 29 -0.92 -1.86 -4.97
CA TYR A 29 -1.86 -1.39 -3.96
C TYR A 29 -2.35 -2.50 -3.03
N ASN A 30 -2.49 -3.73 -3.52
CA ASN A 30 -2.86 -4.88 -2.70
C ASN A 30 -1.76 -5.27 -1.70
N THR A 31 -0.51 -4.86 -1.95
CA THR A 31 0.67 -5.20 -1.15
C THR A 31 1.00 -4.16 -0.09
N ILE A 32 0.51 -2.93 -0.27
CA ILE A 32 0.70 -1.84 0.70
C ILE A 32 -0.06 -2.20 1.99
N PRO A 33 0.62 -2.26 3.16
CA PRO A 33 -0.06 -2.48 4.43
C PRO A 33 -1.05 -1.35 4.69
N VAL A 34 -2.27 -1.73 5.05
CA VAL A 34 -3.30 -0.81 5.55
C VAL A 34 -3.07 -0.50 7.03
N GLU A 35 -1.86 -0.08 7.41
CA GLU A 35 -1.63 0.44 8.76
C GLU A 35 -2.04 1.91 8.81
N GLY A 36 -3.16 2.21 9.46
CA GLY A 36 -3.49 3.58 9.89
C GLY A 36 -4.66 4.27 9.20
N VAL A 37 -5.58 3.57 8.52
CA VAL A 37 -6.96 4.07 8.56
C VAL A 37 -7.44 3.73 9.96
N GLY A 38 -7.58 4.72 10.83
CA GLY A 38 -8.26 4.49 12.10
C GLY A 38 -9.57 3.77 11.82
N GLU A 39 -9.99 2.86 12.72
CA GLU A 39 -11.28 2.19 12.65
C GLU A 39 -12.36 3.19 12.17
N PRO A 40 -13.30 2.80 11.28
CA PRO A 40 -14.36 3.69 10.81
C PRO A 40 -15.04 4.41 11.99
N GLY A 41 -14.72 5.70 12.21
CA GLY A 41 -15.10 6.45 13.41
C GLY A 41 -13.97 7.06 14.25
N GLN A 42 -12.69 6.84 13.92
CA GLN A 42 -11.52 7.43 14.60
C GLN A 42 -10.98 8.70 13.93
N SER A 43 -11.70 9.28 12.97
CA SER A 43 -11.46 10.65 12.52
C SER A 43 -12.00 11.65 13.56
N GLU A 44 -11.50 11.57 14.79
CA GLU A 44 -11.70 12.64 15.76
C GLU A 44 -10.83 13.80 15.31
N GLY A 45 -11.46 14.77 14.63
CA GLY A 45 -10.93 16.11 14.51
C GLY A 45 -10.83 16.71 15.91
N GLU A 46 -9.68 16.54 16.56
CA GLU A 46 -9.28 17.44 17.63
C GLU A 46 -8.80 18.75 16.98
N GLY A 47 -9.71 19.72 16.91
CA GLY A 47 -9.44 21.09 16.44
C GLY A 47 -10.69 21.85 16.04
#